data_AF-A0A940VL24-F1
#
_entry.id   AF-A0A940VL24-F1
#
_cell.length_a   1.000
_cell.length_b   1.000
_cell.length_c   1.000
_cell.angle_alpha   90.00
_cell.angle_beta   90.00
_cell.angle_gamma   90.00
#
_symmetry.space_group_name_H-M   'P 1'
#
loop_
_entity.id
_entity.type
_entity.pdbx_description
1 polymer ?
#
loop_
_entity_poly.entity_id
_entity_poly.type
_entity_poly.pdbx_seq_one_letter_code
_entity_poly.pdbx_strand_id
1 'polypeptide(L)'
;MPKRRYTHIDKLGKEIEQMIKAGNTQREIALFFGLKDKTVVHQYLKRQRKREKQLIAGIFPKRCGRRHKGYTLSEEDKDQEIRRLKMEVELLRSSPHQIGGRR
;
A
#
# COMPACT_ATOMS: atom_id res chain seq x y z
N MET A 1 6.75 23.69 -21.04
CA MET A 1 7.04 22.74 -19.94
C MET A 1 7.75 21.53 -20.52
N PRO A 2 8.98 21.20 -20.10
CA PRO A 2 9.68 20.02 -20.61
C PRO A 2 8.94 18.73 -20.23
N LYS A 3 8.82 17.80 -21.17
CA LYS A 3 8.12 16.52 -20.96
C LYS A 3 8.82 15.70 -19.87
N ARG A 4 8.05 15.23 -18.88
CA ARG A 4 8.58 14.32 -17.84
C ARG A 4 8.91 12.98 -18.48
N ARG A 5 10.12 12.45 -18.23
CA ARG A 5 10.49 11.09 -18.64
C ARG A 5 9.84 10.11 -17.66
N TYR A 6 9.13 9.11 -18.20
CA TYR A 6 8.50 8.07 -17.40
C TYR A 6 9.54 7.01 -17.03
N THR A 7 9.57 6.62 -15.75
CA THR A 7 10.38 5.52 -15.25
C THR A 7 9.50 4.55 -14.48
N HIS A 8 9.53 3.27 -14.85
CA HIS A 8 8.80 2.22 -14.15
C HIS A 8 9.59 1.78 -12.90
N ILE A 9 9.70 2.68 -11.92
CA ILE A 9 10.54 2.53 -10.72
C ILE A 9 10.19 1.27 -9.89
N ASP A 10 8.96 0.79 -9.99
CA ASP A 10 8.50 -0.37 -9.22
C ASP A 10 9.30 -1.65 -9.58
N LYS A 11 9.93 -1.72 -10.77
CA LYS A 11 10.86 -2.82 -11.14
C LYS A 11 12.17 -2.79 -10.36
N LEU A 12 12.63 -1.59 -9.96
CA LEU A 12 13.87 -1.37 -9.22
C LEU A 12 13.65 -1.41 -7.69
N GLY A 13 12.42 -1.68 -7.23
CA GLY A 13 12.03 -1.54 -5.84
C GLY A 13 12.88 -2.35 -4.86
N LYS A 14 13.20 -3.61 -5.21
CA LYS A 14 14.02 -4.50 -4.38
C LYS A 14 15.44 -3.95 -4.17
N GLU A 15 16.07 -3.47 -5.24
CA GLU A 15 17.43 -2.93 -5.19
C GLU A 15 17.47 -1.60 -4.43
N ILE A 16 16.46 -0.73 -4.63
CA ILE A 16 16.32 0.52 -3.87
C ILE A 16 16.22 0.23 -2.36
N GLU A 17 15.45 -0.79 -1.96
CA GLU A 17 15.32 -1.17 -0.55
C GLU A 17 16.64 -1.71 0.03
N GLN A 18 17.40 -2.50 -0.74
CA GLN A 18 18.73 -2.96 -0.33
C GLN A 18 19.69 -1.79 -0.14
N MET A 19 19.73 -0.85 -1.09
CA MET A 19 20.59 0.34 -1.02
C MET A 19 20.24 1.23 0.18
N ILE A 20 18.96 1.37 0.51
CA ILE A 20 18.52 2.13 1.69
C ILE A 20 18.94 1.42 2.98
N LYS A 21 18.84 0.09 3.04
CA LYS A 21 19.33 -0.70 4.18
C LYS A 21 20.85 -0.57 4.35
N ALA A 22 21.58 -0.44 3.25
CA ALA A 22 23.01 -0.16 3.25
C ALA A 22 23.38 1.29 3.63
N GLY A 23 22.38 2.17 3.86
CA GLY A 23 22.60 3.54 4.31
C GLY A 23 22.74 4.58 3.20
N ASN A 24 22.55 4.21 1.93
CA ASN A 24 22.68 5.15 0.81
C ASN A 24 21.59 6.23 0.84
N THR A 25 21.95 7.45 0.46
CA THR A 25 20.99 8.55 0.35
C THR A 25 20.13 8.42 -0.90
N GLN A 26 18.93 9.01 -0.89
CA GLN A 26 18.04 9.01 -2.07
C GLN A 26 18.68 9.68 -3.30
N ARG A 27 19.65 10.58 -3.09
CA ARG A 27 20.41 11.21 -4.19
C ARG A 27 21.42 10.22 -4.79
N GLU A 28 22.18 9.52 -3.96
CA GLU A 28 23.10 8.46 -4.42
C GLU A 28 22.38 7.37 -5.19
N ILE A 29 21.22 6.93 -4.67
CA ILE A 29 20.38 5.93 -5.35
C ILE A 29 19.91 6.45 -6.71
N ALA A 30 19.47 7.71 -6.79
CA ALA A 30 19.05 8.29 -8.05
C ALA A 30 20.22 8.39 -9.06
N LEU A 31 21.42 8.74 -8.60
CA LEU A 31 22.63 8.79 -9.42
C LEU A 31 23.02 7.40 -9.93
N PHE A 32 23.01 6.39 -9.05
CA PHE A 32 23.32 5.00 -9.40
C PHE A 32 22.41 4.47 -10.51
N PHE A 33 21.11 4.75 -10.43
CA PHE A 33 20.14 4.33 -11.43
C PHE A 33 20.00 5.27 -12.64
N GLY A 34 20.79 6.35 -12.72
CA GLY A 34 20.67 7.36 -13.77
C GLY A 34 19.28 8.03 -13.80
N LEU A 35 18.60 8.10 -12.66
CA LEU A 35 17.31 8.76 -12.53
C LEU A 35 17.51 10.27 -12.56
N LYS A 36 16.58 10.96 -13.22
CA LYS A 36 16.65 12.42 -13.41
C LYS A 36 16.80 13.19 -12.08
N ASP A 37 16.05 12.79 -11.06
CA ASP A 37 15.94 13.50 -9.79
C ASP A 37 15.72 12.52 -8.63
N LYS A 38 16.16 12.91 -7.43
CA LYS A 38 15.84 12.20 -6.17
C LYS A 38 14.33 12.08 -5.90
N THR A 39 13.53 12.94 -6.52
CA THR A 39 12.07 13.01 -6.35
C THR A 39 11.39 11.72 -6.75
N VAL A 40 11.93 11.00 -7.73
CA VAL A 40 11.41 9.72 -8.22
C VAL A 40 11.52 8.65 -7.12
N VAL A 41 12.69 8.54 -6.48
CA VAL A 41 12.92 7.64 -5.34
C VAL A 41 12.09 8.06 -4.13
N HIS A 42 12.03 9.37 -3.83
CA HIS A 42 11.20 9.88 -2.73
C HIS A 42 9.72 9.52 -2.88
N GLN A 43 9.15 9.71 -4.08
CA GLN A 43 7.75 9.38 -4.36
C GLN A 43 7.49 7.88 -4.29
N TYR A 44 8.44 7.04 -4.74
CA TYR A 44 8.36 5.59 -4.56
C TYR A 44 8.27 5.21 -3.08
N LEU A 45 9.17 5.72 -2.23
CA LEU A 45 9.17 5.42 -0.80
C LEU A 45 7.91 5.92 -0.08
N LYS A 46 7.41 7.10 -0.47
CA LYS A 46 6.14 7.62 0.07
C LYS A 46 4.97 6.70 -0.25
N ARG A 47 4.92 6.11 -1.45
CA ARG A 47 3.91 5.12 -1.84
C ARG A 47 4.04 3.84 -1.02
N GLN A 48 5.25 3.31 -0.85
CA GLN A 48 5.46 2.08 -0.08
C GLN A 48 5.09 2.23 1.39
N ARG A 49 5.55 3.29 2.06
CA ARG A 49 5.16 3.58 3.45
C ARG A 49 3.67 3.75 3.63
N LYS A 50 2.98 4.32 2.64
CA LYS A 50 1.51 4.44 2.67
C LYS A 50 0.85 3.06 2.59
N ARG A 51 1.33 2.16 1.75
CA ARG A 51 0.84 0.77 1.68
C ARG A 51 1.09 0.03 2.99
N GLU A 52 2.29 0.12 3.56
CA GLU A 52 2.63 -0.49 4.85
C GLU A 52 1.72 0.00 5.97
N LYS A 53 1.49 1.31 6.07
CA LYS A 53 0.56 1.87 7.07
C LYS A 53 -0.87 1.36 6.90
N GLN A 54 -1.35 1.19 5.68
CA GLN A 54 -2.66 0.62 5.42
C GLN A 54 -2.74 -0.84 5.86
N LEU A 55 -1.71 -1.63 5.55
CA LEU A 55 -1.61 -3.02 5.97
C LEU A 55 -1.56 -3.17 7.50
N ILE A 56 -0.76 -2.33 8.18
CA ILE A 56 -0.69 -2.33 9.66
C ILE A 56 -2.03 -1.97 10.28
N ALA A 57 -2.76 -1.01 9.69
CA ALA A 57 -4.11 -0.65 10.12
C ALA A 57 -5.17 -1.73 9.79
N GLY A 58 -4.78 -2.87 9.22
CA GLY A 58 -5.70 -3.92 8.77
C GLY A 58 -6.52 -3.53 7.54
N ILE A 59 -6.21 -2.40 6.90
CA ILE A 59 -6.90 -1.91 5.71
C ILE A 59 -6.22 -2.50 4.48
N PHE A 60 -6.80 -3.58 3.95
CA PHE A 60 -6.34 -4.16 2.70
C PHE A 60 -6.75 -3.26 1.51
N PRO A 61 -5.83 -2.98 0.56
CA PRO A 61 -6.14 -2.17 -0.61
C PRO A 61 -7.21 -2.88 -1.45
N LYS A 62 -8.40 -2.27 -1.54
CA LYS A 62 -9.48 -2.77 -2.39
C LYS A 62 -9.10 -2.65 -3.86
N ARG A 63 -9.58 -3.59 -4.67
CA ARG A 63 -9.56 -3.45 -6.12
C ARG A 63 -10.23 -2.13 -6.51
N CYS A 64 -9.54 -1.33 -7.31
CA CYS A 64 -10.07 -0.08 -7.81
C CYS A 64 -11.08 -0.33 -8.94
N GLY A 65 -12.13 0.49 -9.00
CA GLY A 65 -13.11 0.47 -10.09
C GLY A 65 -14.23 -0.56 -9.95
N ARG A 66 -15.15 -0.53 -10.91
CA ARG A 66 -16.26 -1.49 -11.00
C ARG A 66 -15.75 -2.82 -11.56
N ARG A 67 -16.18 -3.92 -10.96
CA ARG A 67 -15.93 -5.25 -11.51
C ARG A 67 -16.60 -5.40 -12.88
N HIS A 68 -15.96 -6.14 -13.78
CA HIS A 68 -16.55 -6.47 -15.08
C HIS A 68 -17.85 -7.27 -14.89
N LYS A 69 -18.75 -7.22 -15.88
CA LYS A 69 -20.01 -7.98 -15.87
C LYS A 69 -19.71 -9.50 -15.82
N GLY A 70 -20.35 -10.21 -14.90
CA GLY A 70 -20.13 -11.66 -14.72
C GLY A 70 -18.87 -12.02 -13.94
N TYR A 71 -18.18 -11.06 -13.32
CA TYR A 71 -17.03 -11.34 -12.47
C TYR A 71 -17.44 -12.15 -11.22
N THR A 72 -16.88 -13.34 -11.07
CA THR A 72 -16.96 -14.15 -9.85
C THR A 72 -15.77 -13.88 -8.95
N LEU A 73 -16.02 -13.82 -7.64
CA LEU A 73 -14.97 -13.66 -6.63
C LEU A 73 -13.97 -14.81 -6.69
N SER A 74 -12.67 -14.49 -6.82
CA SER A 74 -11.60 -15.46 -6.60
C SER A 74 -11.59 -15.93 -5.13
N GLU A 75 -11.04 -17.10 -4.86
CA GLU A 75 -10.86 -17.60 -3.49
C GLU A 75 -10.04 -16.62 -2.64
N GLU A 76 -8.97 -16.06 -3.20
CA GLU A 76 -8.16 -15.03 -2.55
C GLU A 76 -8.96 -13.78 -2.18
N ASP A 77 -9.88 -13.35 -3.04
CA ASP A 77 -10.75 -12.19 -2.76
C ASP A 77 -11.70 -12.50 -1.61
N LYS A 78 -12.21 -13.74 -1.53
CA LYS A 78 -13.07 -14.20 -0.42
C LYS A 78 -12.31 -14.25 0.89
N ASP A 79 -11.09 -14.81 0.88
CA ASP A 79 -10.25 -14.92 2.08
C ASP A 79 -9.89 -13.55 2.66
N GLN A 80 -9.57 -12.58 1.79
CA GLN A 80 -9.32 -11.21 2.21
C GLN A 80 -10.57 -10.56 2.85
N GLU A 81 -11.75 -10.78 2.26
CA GLU A 81 -13.00 -10.26 2.83
C GLU A 81 -13.33 -10.93 4.17
N ILE A 82 -13.13 -12.25 4.30
CA ILE A 82 -13.32 -12.97 5.57
C ILE A 82 -12.38 -12.42 6.65
N ARG A 83 -11.10 -12.22 6.33
CA ARG A 83 -10.13 -11.64 7.28
C ARG A 83 -10.55 -10.25 7.73
N ARG A 84 -10.97 -9.40 6.80
CA ARG A 84 -11.49 -8.06 7.10
C ARG A 84 -12.72 -8.11 8.01
N LEU A 85 -13.70 -8.95 7.67
CA LEU A 85 -14.94 -9.10 8.45
C LEU A 85 -14.66 -9.62 9.87
N LYS A 86 -13.72 -10.56 10.02
CA LYS A 86 -13.30 -11.05 11.35
C LYS A 86 -12.72 -9.93 12.21
N MET A 87 -11.83 -9.10 11.66
CA MET A 87 -11.28 -7.93 12.37
C MET A 87 -12.36 -6.90 12.72
N GLU A 88 -13.32 -6.66 11.82
CA GLU A 88 -14.43 -5.74 12.06
C GLU A 88 -15.34 -6.23 13.20
N VAL A 89 -15.67 -7.53 13.21
CA VAL A 89 -16.43 -8.15 14.31
C VAL A 89 -15.66 -8.09 15.63
N GLU A 90 -14.36 -8.33 15.62
CA GLU A 90 -13.50 -8.24 16.81
C GLU A 90 -13.43 -6.80 17.35
N LEU A 91 -13.30 -5.81 16.46
CA LEU A 91 -13.35 -4.40 16.82
C LEU A 91 -14.72 -4.02 17.42
N LEU A 92 -15.82 -4.52 16.85
CA LEU A 92 -17.17 -4.28 17.36
C LEU A 92 -17.40 -4.95 18.72
N ARG A 93 -16.86 -6.14 18.94
CA ARG A 93 -16.92 -6.85 20.24
C ARG A 93 -16.09 -6.17 21.31
N SER A 94 -14.94 -5.62 20.95
CA SER A 94 -14.03 -4.94 21.88
C SER A 94 -14.42 -3.49 22.15
N SER A 95 -15.20 -2.85 21.27
CA SER A 95 -15.73 -1.50 21.46
C SER A 95 -16.89 -1.52 22.47
N PRO A 96 -16.75 -0.94 23.67
CA PRO A 96 -17.78 -1.02 24.70
C PRO A 96 -18.82 0.08 24.45
N HIS A 97 -19.63 0.03 23.38
CA HIS A 97 -20.75 0.97 23.23
C HIS A 97 -22.00 0.34 22.60
N GLN A 98 -23.08 0.45 23.39
CA GLN A 98 -24.50 0.46 23.03
C GLN A 98 -25.35 -0.81 23.22
N ILE A 99 -25.03 -1.63 24.22
CA ILE A 99 -26.05 -2.46 24.91
C ILE A 99 -26.19 -1.93 26.33
N GLY A 100 -26.75 -0.73 26.48
CA GLY A 100 -26.89 -0.11 27.81
C GLY A 100 -27.49 1.29 27.83
N GLY A 101 -28.21 1.68 26.78
CA GLY A 101 -28.90 2.97 26.74
C GLY A 101 -30.36 2.78 26.36
N ARG A 102 -31.25 3.07 27.33
CA ARG A 102 -32.73 3.12 27.30
C ARG A 102 -33.47 1.87 27.79
N ARG A 103 -33.46 1.68 29.11
CA ARG A 103 -34.69 1.52 29.89
C ARG A 103 -34.61 2.43 31.12
#